data_AF-A0A1G1HSI5-F1
#
_entry.id   AF-A0A1G1HSI5-F1
#
_cell.length_a   1.000
_cell.length_b   1.000
_cell.length_c   1.000
_cell.angle_alpha   90.00
_cell.angle_beta   90.00
_cell.angle_gamma   90.00
#
_symmetry.space_group_name_H-M   'P 1'
#
loop_
_entity.id
_entity.type
_entity.pdbx_description
1 polymer ?
#
loop_
_entity_poly.entity_id
_entity_poly.type
_entity_poly.pdbx_seq_one_letter_code
_entity_poly.pdbx_strand_id
1 'polypeptide(L)' 'MQLLSQDPYKNCKSELLVGELKGLRSARITKSFRVIFTVCAECRAKKFQKSAGCSPLICVKMDLKTIIFLTIGPHDEAYS' A
#
# COMPACT_ATOMS: atom_id res chain seq x y z
N MET A 1 1.19 -15.08 -15.44
CA MET A 1 0.80 -13.76 -14.90
C MET A 1 1.09 -13.76 -13.42
N GLN A 2 1.91 -12.84 -12.92
CA GLN A 2 2.21 -12.72 -11.49
C GLN A 2 1.28 -11.68 -10.87
N LEU A 3 0.61 -12.03 -9.77
CA LEU A 3 -0.40 -11.15 -9.13
C LEU A 3 0.19 -10.38 -7.96
N LEU A 4 -0.25 -9.13 -7.78
CA LEU A 4 0.12 -8.30 -6.63
C LEU A 4 -0.21 -8.98 -5.30
N SER A 5 -1.32 -9.72 -5.22
CA SER A 5 -1.73 -10.45 -4.02
C SER A 5 -0.81 -11.61 -3.62
N GLN A 6 0.03 -12.09 -4.54
CA GLN A 6 0.96 -13.19 -4.28
C GLN A 6 2.30 -12.68 -3.71
N ASP A 7 2.82 -11.57 -4.23
CA ASP A 7 3.99 -10.88 -3.70
C ASP A 7 3.85 -9.37 -4.00
N PRO A 8 3.35 -8.57 -3.04
CA PRO A 8 3.09 -7.15 -3.26
C PRO A 8 4.36 -6.31 -3.39
N TYR A 9 5.53 -6.90 -3.17
CA TYR A 9 6.81 -6.23 -3.29
C TYR A 9 7.41 -6.47 -4.67
N LYS A 10 7.54 -7.74 -5.07
CA LYS A 10 8.25 -8.13 -6.29
C LYS A 10 7.36 -8.11 -7.54
N ASN A 11 6.15 -8.65 -7.46
CA ASN A 11 5.32 -8.89 -8.65
C ASN A 11 4.84 -7.60 -9.31
N CYS A 12 4.75 -6.52 -8.54
CA CYS A 12 4.36 -5.20 -9.04
C CYS A 12 5.44 -4.13 -8.81
N LYS A 13 6.66 -4.53 -8.40
CA LYS A 13 7.81 -3.67 -8.09
C LYS A 13 7.40 -2.43 -7.29
N SER A 14 6.62 -2.64 -6.22
CA SER A 14 6.04 -1.53 -5.50
C SER A 14 7.08 -0.76 -4.69
N GLU A 15 6.97 0.55 -4.69
CA GLU A 15 7.88 1.46 -4.01
C GLU A 15 7.22 1.99 -2.75
N LEU A 16 7.98 2.05 -1.66
CA LEU A 16 7.52 2.68 -0.42
C LEU A 16 7.54 4.19 -0.61
N LEU A 17 6.40 4.84 -0.38
CA LEU A 17 6.27 6.29 -0.48
C LEU A 17 6.93 6.99 0.71
N VAL A 18 7.22 8.27 0.50
CA VAL A 18 7.88 9.17 1.45
C VAL A 18 7.02 10.41 1.70
N GLY A 19 7.44 11.27 2.64
CA GLY A 19 6.69 12.48 2.99
C GLY A 19 5.34 12.17 3.66
N GLU A 20 4.29 12.90 3.26
CA GLU A 20 2.94 12.75 3.82
C GLU A 20 2.32 11.37 3.56
N LEU A 21 2.72 10.70 2.46
CA LEU A 21 2.24 9.36 2.10
C LEU A 21 3.13 8.23 2.65
N LYS A 22 4.04 8.55 3.58
CA LYS A 22 4.96 7.57 4.16
C LYS A 22 4.21 6.39 4.76
N GLY A 23 4.66 5.18 4.42
CA GLY A 23 4.06 3.93 4.89
C GLY A 23 3.00 3.33 3.98
N LEU A 24 2.67 4.03 2.91
CA LEU A 24 1.96 3.49 1.76
C LEU A 24 2.96 3.03 0.69
N ARG A 25 2.54 2.11 -0.15
CA ARG A 25 3.26 1.63 -1.32
C ARG A 25 2.52 2.05 -2.58
N SER A 26 3.27 2.38 -3.61
CA SER A 26 2.76 2.62 -4.95
C SER A 26 3.20 1.51 -5.89
N ALA A 27 2.28 0.97 -6.68
CA ALA A 27 2.61 0.11 -7.80
C ALA A 27 2.03 0.65 -9.10
N ARG A 28 2.77 0.41 -10.18
CA ARG A 28 2.37 0.75 -11.54
C ARG A 28 1.45 -0.33 -12.11
N ILE A 29 0.22 0.02 -12.47
CA ILE A 29 -0.68 -0.87 -13.23
C ILE A 29 -0.42 -0.70 -14.74
N THR A 30 -0.40 0.55 -15.19
CA THR A 30 -0.05 0.94 -16.57
C THR A 30 0.91 2.14 -16.52
N LYS A 31 1.36 2.68 -17.67
CA LYS A 31 2.21 3.88 -17.67
C LYS A 31 1.58 5.02 -16.85
N SER A 32 0.27 5.22 -17.00
CA SER A 32 -0.50 6.31 -16.39
C SER A 32 -1.23 5.94 -15.11
N PHE A 33 -1.51 4.66 -14.81
CA PHE A 33 -2.24 4.27 -13.60
C PHE A 33 -1.33 3.82 -12.45
N ARG A 34 -1.76 4.15 -11.24
CA ARG A 34 -1.16 3.72 -9.98
C ARG A 34 -2.20 3.05 -9.10
N VAL A 35 -1.72 2.14 -8.26
CA VAL A 35 -2.43 1.66 -7.08
C VAL A 35 -1.63 2.03 -5.85
N ILE A 36 -2.28 2.68 -4.90
CA ILE A 36 -1.72 3.00 -3.59
C ILE A 36 -2.32 2.05 -2.57
N PHE A 37 -1.46 1.38 -1.81
CA PHE A 37 -1.87 0.35 -0.87
C PHE A 37 -0.92 0.28 0.33
N THR A 38 -1.28 -0.45 1.37
CA THR A 38 -0.36 -0.81 2.46
C THR A 38 -0.42 -2.31 2.73
N VAL A 39 0.69 -2.88 3.23
CA VAL A 39 0.77 -4.29 3.64
C VAL A 39 0.85 -4.32 5.16
N CYS A 40 -0.07 -5.02 5.83
CA CYS A 40 -0.16 -5.00 7.29
C CYS A 40 1.14 -5.42 7.99
N ALA A 41 1.88 -6.38 7.44
CA ALA A 41 3.19 -6.79 7.93
C ALA A 41 4.19 -5.62 8.00
N GLU A 42 4.37 -4.91 6.88
CA GLU A 42 5.30 -3.78 6.81
C GLU A 42 4.79 -2.60 7.65
N CYS A 43 3.50 -2.29 7.56
CA CYS A 43 2.87 -1.20 8.30
C CYS A 43 3.08 -1.36 9.81
N ARG A 44 2.90 -2.57 10.36
CA ARG A 44 3.10 -2.82 11.80
C ARG A 44 4.58 -2.81 12.18
N ALA A 45 5.43 -3.45 11.39
CA ALA A 45 6.87 -3.52 11.66
C ALA A 45 7.51 -2.12 11.71
N LYS A 46 7.09 -1.22 10.82
CA LYS A 46 7.64 0.15 10.71
C LYS A 46 6.82 1.21 11.45
N LYS A 47 5.78 0.80 12.18
CA LYS A 47 4.88 1.68 12.96
C LYS A 47 4.17 2.77 12.12
N PHE A 48 3.72 2.41 10.92
CA PHE A 48 3.05 3.32 9.98
C PHE A 48 1.52 3.38 10.11
N GLN A 49 0.93 2.76 11.14
CA GLN A 49 -0.52 2.66 11.29
C GLN A 49 -1.21 4.04 11.27
N LYS A 50 -0.60 5.05 11.88
CA LYS A 50 -1.12 6.42 11.88
C LYS A 50 -1.10 7.03 10.47
N SER A 51 0.01 6.91 9.76
CA SER A 51 0.16 7.44 8.39
C SER A 51 -0.73 6.72 7.38
N ALA A 52 -0.96 5.42 7.58
CA ALA A 52 -1.86 4.63 6.74
C ALA A 52 -3.36 4.82 7.07
N GLY A 53 -3.70 5.68 8.04
CA GLY A 53 -5.10 5.90 8.45
C GLY A 53 -5.76 4.68 9.10
N CYS A 54 -4.97 3.74 9.64
CA CYS A 54 -5.50 2.51 10.23
C CYS A 54 -6.21 2.80 11.56
N SER A 55 -7.45 2.34 11.68
CA SER A 55 -8.12 2.24 13.00
C SER A 55 -7.37 1.23 13.87
N PRO A 56 -6.98 1.58 15.12
CA PRO A 56 -6.29 0.65 16.02
C PRO A 56 -7.08 -0.63 16.28
N LEU A 57 -8.41 -0.50 16.42
CA LEU A 57 -9.32 -1.62 16.70
C LEU A 57 -9.42 -2.63 15.55
N ILE A 58 -9.33 -2.14 14.31
CA ILE A 58 -9.34 -2.98 13.09
C ILE A 58 -7.94 -3.53 12.86
N CYS A 59 -6.91 -2.67 13.01
CA CYS A 59 -5.53 -2.99 12.73
C CYS A 59 -5.07 -4.25 13.47
N VAL A 60 -5.39 -4.40 14.76
CA VAL A 60 -4.95 -5.59 15.54
C VAL A 60 -5.57 -6.91 15.08
N LYS A 61 -6.70 -6.86 14.36
CA LYS A 61 -7.45 -8.05 13.93
C LYS A 61 -7.07 -8.54 12.53
N MET A 62 -6.41 -7.71 11.72
CA MET A 62 -6.06 -8.08 10.34
C MET A 62 -4.91 -9.10 10.30
N ASP A 63 -4.90 -9.98 9.31
CA ASP A 63 -3.76 -10.85 9.05
C ASP A 63 -2.55 -10.03 8.57
N LEU A 64 -1.32 -10.46 8.89
CA LEU A 64 -0.11 -9.73 8.48
C LEU A 64 0.07 -9.67 6.95
N LYS A 65 -0.44 -10.67 6.21
CA LYS A 65 -0.41 -10.69 4.74
C LYS A 65 -1.50 -9.85 4.10
N THR A 66 -2.39 -9.25 4.89
CA THR A 66 -3.45 -8.36 4.40
C THR A 66 -2.83 -7.21 3.61
N ILE A 67 -3.39 -6.97 2.42
CA ILE A 67 -3.12 -5.82 1.58
C ILE A 67 -4.37 -4.94 1.60
N ILE A 68 -4.21 -3.69 2.01
CA ILE A 68 -5.29 -2.70 2.04
C ILE A 68 -5.08 -1.76 0.87
N PHE A 69 -6.03 -1.72 -0.06
CA PHE A 69 -6.03 -0.79 -1.18
C PHE A 69 -6.67 0.53 -0.75
N LEU A 70 -5.96 1.64 -0.95
CA LEU A 70 -6.44 2.98 -0.60
C LEU A 70 -6.99 3.71 -1.82
N THR A 71 -6.24 3.70 -2.92
CA THR A 71 -6.68 4.35 -4.16
C THR A 71 -6.15 3.63 -5.39
N ILE A 72 -6.90 3.74 -6.49
CA ILE A 72 -6.50 3.31 -7.82
C ILE A 72 -6.92 4.42 -8.78
N GLY A 73 -5.98 4.94 -9.56
CA GLY A 73 -6.29 6.03 -10.47
C GLY A 73 -5.13 6.43 -11.37
N PRO A 74 -5.35 7.41 -12.27
CA PRO A 74 -4.30 8.14 -12.96
C PRO A 74 -3.25 8.65 -11.98
N HIS A 75 -2.01 8.80 -12.44
CA HIS A 75 -0.87 9.19 -11.61
C HIS A 75 -1.18 10.39 -10.71
N ASP A 76 -1.65 11.48 -11.29
CA ASP A 76 -1.82 12.74 -10.55
C ASP A 76 -2.98 12.66 -9.55
N GLU A 77 -4.04 11.94 -9.87
CA GLU A 77 -5.18 11.69 -8.97
C GLU A 77 -4.85 10.70 -7.85
N ALA A 78 -3.98 9.72 -8.10
CA ALA A 78 -3.59 8.74 -7.09
C ALA A 78 -2.68 9.33 -6.00
N TYR A 79 -2.10 10.50 -6.24
CA TYR A 79 -1.22 11.21 -5.31
C TYR A 79 -1.79 12.55 -4.82
N SER A 80 -3.00 12.94 -5.25
CA SER A 80 -3.67 14.18 -4.83
C SER A 80 -4.18 14.13 -3.40
#